data_AF-A0A7X0I9U8-F1
#
_entry.id   AF-A0A7X0I9U8-F1
#
_cell.length_a   1.000
_cell.length_b   1.000
_cell.length_c   1.000
_cell.angle_alpha   90.00
_cell.angle_beta   90.00
_cell.angle_gamma   90.00
#
_symmetry.space_group_name_H-M   'P 1'
#
loop_
_entity.id
_entity.type
_entity.pdbx_description
1 polymer ?
#
loop_
_entity_poly.entity_id
_entity_poly.type
_entity_poly.pdbx_seq_one_letter_code
_entity_poly.pdbx_strand_id
1 'polypeptide(L)'
;MRGTQVSQMSAWATERFGERAAQVRGQLAASLLEASGNAQDAQKSSRSGKRYAYGSTLMARRYEALLDGFRAMPGFQSVRPHGSPHHLVVLDGNLFLPFRYAEDDTTPISEARVGDGRVSALVRELFNRFGPAPSYYQEVLDIATALPQDADAEAAEQAELAAARPVLAQLPDDTRLIPVAYAANAQAGLLRLHWGEAELIDDMGRVHWTHCEQIPLLSALPWVTPAASPAQRFDEGAEPGLDLTRRPAAERSLFPVAGSGEVTSIAAADERP
;
A
#
# COMPACT_ATOMS: atom_id res chain seq x y z
N MET A 1 13.41 20.70 -21.14
CA MET A 1 13.97 19.34 -20.95
C MET A 1 14.23 19.17 -19.45
N ARG A 2 13.36 18.47 -18.71
CA ARG A 2 13.62 18.15 -17.29
C ARG A 2 14.20 16.75 -17.25
N GLY A 3 15.47 16.65 -16.85
CA GLY A 3 16.13 15.36 -16.66
C GLY A 3 15.38 14.54 -15.62
N THR A 4 15.18 13.25 -15.91
CA THR A 4 14.71 12.26 -14.96
C THR A 4 15.75 12.15 -13.85
N GLN A 5 15.59 12.92 -12.78
CA GLN A 5 16.48 12.85 -11.64
C GLN A 5 16.15 11.55 -10.91
N VAL A 6 16.95 10.51 -11.18
CA VAL A 6 16.96 9.28 -10.38
C VAL A 6 17.34 9.73 -8.98
N SER A 7 16.34 9.89 -8.11
CA SER A 7 16.58 10.33 -6.73
C SER A 7 17.34 9.22 -6.02
N GLN A 8 18.64 9.46 -5.84
CA GLN A 8 19.54 8.66 -5.02
C GLN A 8 18.87 8.41 -3.65
N MET A 9 19.04 7.21 -3.12
CA MET A 9 18.51 6.88 -1.80
C MET A 9 19.19 7.74 -0.74
N SER A 10 18.43 8.25 0.23
CA SER A 10 19.03 8.97 1.35
C SER A 10 19.81 8.04 2.26
N ALA A 11 20.73 8.62 3.03
CA ALA A 11 21.46 7.89 4.06
C ALA A 11 20.51 7.24 5.08
N TRP A 12 19.45 7.94 5.47
CA TRP A 12 18.42 7.44 6.38
C TRP A 12 17.73 6.19 5.85
N ALA A 13 17.25 6.22 4.60
CA ALA A 13 16.54 5.07 4.05
C ALA A 13 17.50 3.88 3.84
N THR A 14 18.76 4.13 3.48
CA THR A 14 19.79 3.08 3.41
C THR A 14 20.12 2.52 4.79
N GLU A 15 20.15 3.34 5.85
CA GLU A 15 20.35 2.87 7.22
C GLU A 15 19.17 2.00 7.70
N ARG A 16 17.93 2.42 7.41
CA ARG A 16 16.70 1.73 7.86
C ARG A 16 16.41 0.42 7.11
N PHE A 17 16.62 0.40 5.80
CA PHE A 17 16.19 -0.70 4.93
C PHE A 17 17.36 -1.40 4.22
N GLY A 18 18.61 -0.98 4.49
CA GLY A 18 19.81 -1.55 3.88
C GLY A 18 19.78 -1.47 2.36
N GLU A 19 20.28 -2.52 1.72
CA GLU A 19 20.32 -2.67 0.26
C GLU A 19 18.93 -2.68 -0.39
N ARG A 20 17.87 -2.97 0.38
CA ARG A 20 16.49 -3.05 -0.11
C ARG A 20 15.74 -1.73 -0.07
N ALA A 21 16.35 -0.64 0.41
CA ALA A 21 15.68 0.67 0.50
C ALA A 21 14.99 1.10 -0.80
N ALA A 22 15.62 0.89 -1.95
CA ALA A 22 15.04 1.23 -3.25
C ALA A 22 13.80 0.37 -3.60
N GLN A 23 13.87 -0.93 -3.29
CA GLN A 23 12.78 -1.86 -3.48
C GLN A 23 11.60 -1.52 -2.57
N VAL A 24 11.86 -1.26 -1.28
CA VAL A 24 10.82 -0.86 -0.31
C VAL A 24 10.14 0.43 -0.73
N ARG A 25 10.91 1.47 -1.11
CA ARG A 25 10.38 2.74 -1.60
C ARG A 25 9.49 2.54 -2.84
N GLY A 26 9.94 1.72 -3.78
CA GLY A 26 9.17 1.37 -4.98
C GLY A 26 7.88 0.62 -4.66
N GLN A 27 7.94 -0.34 -3.73
CA GLN A 27 6.77 -1.12 -3.32
C GLN A 27 5.74 -0.27 -2.57
N LEU A 28 6.16 0.63 -1.66
CA LEU A 28 5.27 1.58 -1.01
C LEU A 28 4.49 2.42 -2.02
N ALA A 29 5.19 2.95 -3.03
CA ALA A 29 4.58 3.72 -4.10
C ALA A 29 3.59 2.87 -4.91
N ALA A 30 3.99 1.68 -5.35
CA ALA A 30 3.15 0.79 -6.13
C ALA A 30 1.88 0.38 -5.38
N SER A 31 2.00 -0.03 -4.12
CA SER A 31 0.88 -0.44 -3.26
C SER A 31 -0.12 0.70 -3.02
N LEU A 32 0.36 1.92 -2.74
CA LEU A 32 -0.55 3.05 -2.52
C LEU A 32 -1.15 3.62 -3.81
N LEU A 33 -0.44 3.51 -4.94
CA LEU A 33 -1.02 3.79 -6.27
C LEU A 33 -2.16 2.82 -6.57
N GLU A 34 -1.96 1.52 -6.32
CA GLU A 34 -3.01 0.51 -6.50
C GLU A 34 -4.22 0.78 -5.59
N ALA A 35 -3.98 1.02 -4.29
CA ALA A 35 -5.05 1.32 -3.35
C ALA A 35 -5.87 2.56 -3.77
N SER A 36 -5.18 3.62 -4.20
CA SER A 36 -5.83 4.83 -4.71
C SER A 36 -6.59 4.55 -6.02
N GLY A 37 -6.03 3.77 -6.94
CA GLY A 37 -6.69 3.39 -8.20
C GLY A 37 -8.00 2.64 -7.93
N ASN A 38 -7.96 1.64 -7.04
CA ASN A 38 -9.15 0.88 -6.66
C ASN A 38 -10.24 1.78 -6.04
N ALA A 39 -9.84 2.76 -5.22
CA ALA A 39 -10.77 3.73 -4.65
C ALA A 39 -11.39 4.65 -5.72
N GLN A 40 -10.61 5.07 -6.73
CA GLN A 40 -11.14 5.85 -7.85
C GLN A 40 -12.14 5.05 -8.68
N ASP A 41 -11.85 3.77 -8.92
CA ASP A 41 -12.75 2.91 -9.69
C ASP A 41 -14.04 2.59 -8.93
N ALA A 42 -13.97 2.45 -7.60
CA ALA A 42 -15.16 2.38 -6.75
C ALA A 42 -15.99 3.68 -6.84
N GLN A 43 -15.35 4.85 -6.81
CA GLN A 43 -16.04 6.13 -6.96
C GLN A 43 -16.75 6.26 -8.30
N LYS A 44 -16.07 5.96 -9.41
CA LYS A 44 -16.65 5.98 -10.77
C LYS A 44 -17.84 5.03 -10.87
N SER A 45 -17.69 3.82 -10.32
CA SER A 45 -18.73 2.79 -10.36
C SER A 45 -19.96 3.14 -9.51
N SER A 46 -19.78 3.89 -8.41
CA SER A 46 -20.87 4.30 -7.52
C SER A 46 -21.87 5.26 -8.17
N ARG A 47 -21.47 5.97 -9.25
CA ARG A 47 -22.25 7.02 -9.91
C ARG A 47 -22.82 8.08 -8.95
N SER A 48 -22.15 8.29 -7.81
CA SER A 48 -22.54 9.29 -6.81
C SER A 48 -21.59 10.49 -6.85
N GLY A 49 -22.14 11.69 -6.61
CA GLY A 49 -21.32 12.87 -6.31
C GLY A 49 -20.73 12.84 -4.89
N LYS A 50 -21.22 11.96 -4.01
CA LYS A 50 -20.67 11.79 -2.66
C LYS A 50 -19.39 10.98 -2.70
N ARG A 51 -18.40 11.37 -1.89
CA ARG A 51 -17.07 10.73 -1.83
C ARG A 51 -16.98 9.52 -0.90
N TYR A 52 -18.12 8.99 -0.44
CA TYR A 52 -18.14 7.87 0.50
C TYR A 52 -17.51 6.60 -0.09
N ALA A 53 -17.78 6.30 -1.36
CA ALA A 53 -17.19 5.14 -2.03
C ALA A 53 -15.67 5.26 -2.13
N TYR A 54 -15.16 6.42 -2.56
CA TYR A 54 -13.72 6.68 -2.56
C TYR A 54 -13.11 6.52 -1.16
N GLY A 55 -13.67 7.23 -0.18
CA GLY A 55 -13.12 7.28 1.18
C GLY A 55 -13.08 5.91 1.84
N SER A 56 -14.19 5.18 1.87
CA SER A 56 -14.27 3.86 2.52
C SER A 56 -13.37 2.83 1.85
N THR A 57 -13.35 2.78 0.51
CA THR A 57 -12.46 1.88 -0.24
C THR A 57 -11.00 2.21 0.02
N LEU A 58 -10.61 3.49 0.01
CA LEU A 58 -9.23 3.89 0.27
C LEU A 58 -8.79 3.54 1.71
N MET A 59 -9.66 3.72 2.69
CA MET A 59 -9.36 3.39 4.09
C MET A 59 -9.00 1.93 4.28
N ALA A 60 -9.70 1.01 3.58
CA ALA A 60 -9.41 -0.42 3.63
C ALA A 60 -8.22 -0.80 2.74
N ARG A 61 -8.25 -0.42 1.46
CA ARG A 61 -7.27 -0.86 0.46
C ARG A 61 -5.86 -0.40 0.74
N ARG A 62 -5.64 0.72 1.43
CA ARG A 62 -4.28 1.19 1.78
C ARG A 62 -3.51 0.19 2.64
N TYR A 63 -4.18 -0.55 3.53
CA TYR A 63 -3.54 -1.58 4.34
C TYR A 63 -3.41 -2.89 3.58
N GLU A 64 -4.46 -3.30 2.87
CA GLU A 64 -4.47 -4.54 2.09
C GLU A 64 -3.42 -4.52 0.97
N ALA A 65 -3.31 -3.43 0.21
CA ALA A 65 -2.35 -3.32 -0.89
C ALA A 65 -0.90 -3.30 -0.39
N LEU A 66 -0.64 -2.75 0.80
CA LEU A 66 0.67 -2.88 1.45
C LEU A 66 0.93 -4.32 1.85
N LEU A 67 -0.05 -4.99 2.46
CA LEU A 67 0.08 -6.39 2.85
C LEU A 67 0.40 -7.27 1.64
N ASP A 68 -0.38 -7.14 0.56
CA ASP A 68 -0.21 -7.89 -0.68
C ASP A 68 1.14 -7.60 -1.33
N GLY A 69 1.51 -6.33 -1.41
CA GLY A 69 2.77 -5.89 -2.04
C GLY A 69 4.02 -6.34 -1.29
N PHE A 70 3.97 -6.43 0.04
CA PHE A 70 5.12 -6.79 0.86
C PHE A 70 5.23 -8.28 1.17
N ARG A 71 4.17 -9.07 0.96
CA ARG A 71 4.08 -10.48 1.38
C ARG A 71 5.20 -11.38 0.88
N ALA A 72 5.73 -11.12 -0.32
CA ALA A 72 6.78 -11.93 -0.93
C ALA A 72 8.19 -11.47 -0.56
N MET A 73 8.35 -10.36 0.17
CA MET A 73 9.67 -9.86 0.55
C MET A 73 10.23 -10.60 1.78
N PRO A 74 11.53 -10.94 1.79
CA PRO A 74 12.19 -11.47 2.98
C PRO A 74 12.02 -10.55 4.19
N GLY A 75 11.90 -11.11 5.39
CA GLY A 75 11.71 -10.32 6.61
C GLY A 75 10.32 -9.68 6.77
N PHE A 76 9.39 -9.96 5.85
CA PHE A 76 8.00 -9.57 5.98
C PHE A 76 7.31 -10.29 7.13
N GLN A 77 6.58 -9.53 7.93
CA GLN A 77 5.67 -9.97 8.95
C GLN A 77 4.38 -9.14 8.85
N SER A 78 3.27 -9.74 9.27
CA SER A 78 2.00 -9.01 9.39
C SER A 78 1.51 -9.12 10.81
N VAL A 79 1.08 -7.99 11.38
CA VAL A 79 0.51 -7.95 12.72
C VAL A 79 -0.89 -7.37 12.63
N ARG A 80 -1.86 -8.03 13.26
CA ARG A 80 -3.22 -7.50 13.38
C ARG A 80 -3.50 -7.19 14.85
N PRO A 81 -3.34 -5.92 15.28
CA PRO A 81 -3.72 -5.53 16.63
C PRO A 81 -5.21 -5.82 16.86
N HIS A 82 -5.56 -6.29 18.06
CA HIS A 82 -6.95 -6.47 18.43
C HIS A 82 -7.70 -5.12 18.33
N GLY A 83 -8.94 -5.13 17.84
CA GLY A 83 -9.70 -3.89 17.55
C GLY A 83 -9.38 -3.23 16.21
N SER A 84 -8.25 -3.56 15.57
CA SER A 84 -7.99 -3.12 14.19
C SER A 84 -8.66 -4.07 13.18
N PRO A 85 -9.46 -3.57 12.24
CA PRO A 85 -9.91 -4.35 11.10
C PRO A 85 -8.77 -4.66 10.12
N HIS A 86 -7.61 -3.99 10.24
CA HIS A 86 -6.52 -4.05 9.29
C HIS A 86 -5.26 -4.69 9.86
N HIS A 87 -4.56 -5.43 9.01
CA HIS A 87 -3.20 -5.88 9.28
C HIS A 87 -2.20 -4.74 8.99
N LEU A 88 -1.21 -4.60 9.87
CA LEU A 88 -0.06 -3.73 9.71
C LEU A 88 1.09 -4.54 9.14
N VAL A 89 1.84 -3.92 8.24
CA VAL A 89 3.05 -4.51 7.64
C VAL A 89 4.24 -4.18 8.51
N VAL A 90 5.02 -5.20 8.86
CA VAL A 90 6.33 -5.07 9.49
C VAL A 90 7.35 -5.70 8.54
N LEU A 91 8.41 -4.96 8.21
CA LEU A 91 9.49 -5.43 7.35
C LEU A 91 10.83 -5.16 8.04
N ASP A 92 11.53 -6.22 8.42
CA ASP A 92 12.83 -6.13 9.11
C ASP A 92 12.79 -5.19 10.33
N GLY A 93 11.74 -5.29 11.15
CA GLY A 93 11.53 -4.41 12.30
C GLY A 93 10.97 -3.01 11.96
N ASN A 94 10.69 -2.70 10.69
CA ASN A 94 10.05 -1.43 10.32
C ASN A 94 8.54 -1.62 10.15
N LEU A 95 7.74 -1.01 11.04
CA LEU A 95 6.28 -1.06 11.01
C LEU A 95 5.73 0.11 10.19
N PHE A 96 5.00 -0.16 9.11
CA PHE A 96 4.42 0.89 8.26
C PHE A 96 3.02 1.30 8.73
N LEU A 97 2.82 2.61 8.90
CA LEU A 97 1.51 3.19 9.22
C LEU A 97 1.06 4.16 8.10
N PRO A 98 0.24 3.71 7.14
CA PRO A 98 -0.28 4.57 6.09
C PRO A 98 -1.37 5.50 6.61
N PHE A 99 -1.25 6.80 6.34
CA PHE A 99 -2.31 7.76 6.64
C PHE A 99 -2.40 8.86 5.57
N ARG A 100 -3.64 9.32 5.34
CA ARG A 100 -3.90 10.41 4.42
C ARG A 100 -3.74 11.72 5.19
N TYR A 101 -2.87 12.61 4.73
CA TYR A 101 -2.68 13.92 5.37
C TYR A 101 -3.35 15.07 4.63
N ALA A 102 -3.66 14.92 3.34
CA ALA A 102 -4.30 15.95 2.53
C ALA A 102 -5.14 15.37 1.38
N GLU A 103 -6.06 16.18 0.85
CA GLU A 103 -6.82 15.90 -0.39
C GLU A 103 -6.28 16.65 -1.61
N ASP A 104 -5.21 17.43 -1.45
CA ASP A 104 -4.60 18.28 -2.47
C ASP A 104 -3.07 18.14 -2.49
N ASP A 105 -2.44 18.79 -3.46
CA ASP A 105 -0.99 18.79 -3.63
C ASP A 105 -0.33 20.08 -3.12
N THR A 106 -1.08 20.96 -2.45
CA THR A 106 -0.59 22.26 -1.96
C THR A 106 -0.33 22.25 -0.46
N THR A 107 -1.03 21.41 0.30
CA THR A 107 -0.82 21.25 1.74
C THR A 107 0.59 20.75 2.01
N PRO A 108 1.40 21.48 2.81
CA PRO A 108 2.76 21.07 3.11
C PRO A 108 2.79 19.89 4.08
N ILE A 109 3.77 19.00 3.93
CA ILE A 109 3.93 17.81 4.78
C ILE A 109 4.18 18.15 6.27
N SER A 110 4.67 19.36 6.56
CA SER A 110 4.83 19.87 7.92
C SER A 110 3.51 20.09 8.66
N GLU A 111 2.38 20.17 7.94
CA GLU A 111 1.03 20.31 8.52
C GLU A 111 0.30 18.96 8.63
N ALA A 112 1.00 17.84 8.41
CA ALA A 112 0.39 16.52 8.37
C ALA A 112 -0.31 16.16 9.69
N ARG A 113 -1.49 15.55 9.55
CA ARG A 113 -2.28 15.02 10.67
C ARG A 113 -2.69 13.57 10.41
N VAL A 114 -2.57 12.74 11.44
CA VAL A 114 -2.99 11.34 11.40
C VAL A 114 -4.49 11.25 11.70
N GLY A 115 -5.29 11.20 10.64
CA GLY A 115 -6.76 11.19 10.72
C GLY A 115 -7.37 12.59 10.79
N ASP A 116 -8.69 12.65 10.67
CA ASP A 116 -9.45 13.91 10.58
C ASP A 116 -9.94 14.42 11.95
N GLY A 117 -9.67 13.67 13.03
CA GLY A 117 -10.17 13.94 14.38
C GLY A 117 -9.22 13.47 15.48
N ARG A 118 -9.77 13.09 16.64
CA ARG A 118 -8.98 12.52 17.73
C ARG A 118 -8.31 11.23 17.26
N VAL A 119 -7.02 11.10 17.54
CA VAL A 119 -6.23 9.90 17.23
C VAL A 119 -6.77 8.73 18.05
N SER A 120 -6.85 7.55 17.44
CA SER A 120 -7.24 6.35 18.18
C SER A 120 -6.15 5.93 19.17
N ALA A 121 -6.56 5.29 20.28
CA ALA A 121 -5.64 4.72 21.25
C ALA A 121 -4.58 3.81 20.63
N LEU A 122 -4.96 3.00 19.63
CA LEU A 122 -4.02 2.14 18.91
C LEU A 122 -2.94 2.96 18.21
N VAL A 123 -3.30 4.02 17.49
CA VAL A 123 -2.32 4.87 16.81
C VAL A 123 -1.43 5.58 17.83
N ARG A 124 -1.99 6.12 18.92
CA ARG A 124 -1.19 6.70 20.02
C ARG A 124 -0.16 5.71 20.57
N GLU A 125 -0.58 4.47 20.82
CA GLU A 125 0.30 3.41 21.32
C GLU A 125 1.40 3.06 20.30
N LEU A 126 1.09 3.01 19.00
CA LEU A 126 2.11 2.79 17.96
C LEU A 126 3.18 3.88 17.96
N PHE A 127 2.79 5.16 18.02
CA PHE A 127 3.72 6.27 18.10
C PHE A 127 4.52 6.26 19.40
N ASN A 128 3.87 6.05 20.54
CA ASN A 128 4.55 6.04 21.85
C ASN A 128 5.55 4.90 21.98
N ARG A 129 5.24 3.73 21.42
CA ARG A 129 6.07 2.53 21.57
C ARG A 129 7.16 2.39 20.52
N PHE A 130 6.85 2.70 19.27
CA PHE A 130 7.74 2.43 18.13
C PHE A 130 8.22 3.70 17.42
N GLY A 131 7.65 4.87 17.75
CA GLY A 131 8.11 6.16 17.24
C GLY A 131 9.38 6.66 17.95
N PRO A 132 9.98 7.75 17.44
CA PRO A 132 11.05 8.44 18.14
C PRO A 132 10.55 8.99 19.49
N ALA A 133 11.48 9.13 20.45
CA ALA A 133 11.16 9.73 21.74
C ALA A 133 10.69 11.18 21.53
N PRO A 134 9.56 11.59 22.15
CA PRO A 134 9.01 12.92 21.95
C PRO A 134 9.99 14.01 22.40
N SER A 135 10.32 14.91 21.48
CA SER A 135 11.22 16.05 21.66
C SER A 135 10.49 17.30 22.15
N TYR A 136 9.18 17.36 21.95
CA TYR A 136 8.30 18.42 22.47
C TYR A 136 7.36 17.87 23.54
N TYR A 137 7.63 18.24 24.79
CA TYR A 137 6.66 18.14 25.88
C TYR A 137 5.84 19.42 25.87
N GLN A 138 4.65 19.40 25.28
CA GLN A 138 3.68 20.43 25.61
C GLN A 138 3.22 20.15 27.05
N GLU A 139 3.59 21.01 27.99
CA GLU A 139 3.04 20.97 29.35
C GLU A 139 1.52 20.96 29.20
N VAL A 140 0.90 19.87 29.66
CA VAL A 140 -0.55 19.77 29.70
C VAL A 140 -1.00 20.81 30.70
N LEU A 141 -1.43 21.97 30.21
CA LEU A 141 -2.23 22.87 31.01
C LEU A 141 -3.51 22.09 31.27
N ASP A 142 -3.63 21.56 32.49
CA ASP A 142 -4.74 20.75 33.00
C ASP A 142 -5.99 21.61 33.16
N ILE A 143 -6.40 22.26 32.06
CA ILE A 143 -7.75 22.76 31.89
C ILE A 143 -8.52 21.52 31.47
N ALA A 144 -8.98 20.79 32.49
CA ALA A 144 -10.08 19.85 32.37
C ALA A 144 -11.27 20.61 31.77
N THR A 145 -11.28 20.73 30.44
CA THR A 145 -12.45 21.13 29.69
C THR A 145 -13.34 19.91 29.72
N ALA A 146 -14.12 19.82 30.78
CA ALA A 146 -15.20 18.87 31.01
C ALA A 146 -16.24 19.03 29.89
N LEU A 147 -15.90 18.58 28.69
CA LEU A 147 -16.89 18.08 27.76
C LEU A 147 -17.35 16.75 28.36
N PRO A 148 -18.66 16.47 28.46
CA PRO A 148 -19.12 15.16 28.87
C PRO A 148 -18.57 14.12 27.89
N GLN A 149 -17.50 13.44 28.31
CA GLN A 149 -16.94 12.28 27.62
C GLN A 149 -17.84 11.11 27.96
N ASP A 150 -18.32 10.38 26.95
CA ASP A 150 -19.04 9.13 27.14
C ASP A 150 -18.09 8.14 27.83
N ALA A 151 -18.28 7.94 29.14
CA ALA A 151 -17.46 7.03 29.94
C ALA A 151 -17.43 5.61 29.35
N ASP A 152 -18.52 5.20 28.69
CA ASP A 152 -18.63 3.93 27.98
C ASP A 152 -17.71 3.87 26.75
N ALA A 153 -17.57 4.97 26.01
CA ALA A 153 -16.69 5.04 24.84
C ALA A 153 -15.21 4.99 25.25
N GLU A 154 -14.84 5.64 26.35
CA GLU A 154 -13.48 5.57 26.89
C GLU A 154 -13.13 4.19 27.43
N ALA A 155 -14.06 3.56 28.15
CA ALA A 155 -13.88 2.19 28.63
C ALA A 155 -13.70 1.20 27.48
N ALA A 156 -14.48 1.36 26.39
CA ALA A 156 -14.33 0.55 25.18
C ALA A 156 -12.96 0.75 24.52
N GLU A 157 -12.54 2.00 24.32
CA GLU A 157 -11.23 2.32 23.73
C GLU A 157 -10.07 1.76 24.58
N GLN A 158 -10.17 1.85 25.91
CA GLN A 158 -9.17 1.32 26.82
C GLN A 158 -9.12 -0.21 26.82
N ALA A 159 -10.27 -0.88 26.69
CA ALA A 159 -10.36 -2.33 26.57
C ALA A 159 -9.78 -2.83 25.24
N GLU A 160 -10.08 -2.16 24.12
CA GLU A 160 -9.49 -2.46 22.82
C GLU A 160 -7.96 -2.30 22.85
N LEU A 161 -7.47 -1.21 23.46
CA LEU A 161 -6.03 -0.99 23.62
C LEU A 161 -5.38 -2.08 24.49
N ALA A 162 -6.01 -2.44 25.60
CA ALA A 162 -5.52 -3.50 26.49
C ALA A 162 -5.41 -4.85 25.76
N ALA A 163 -6.33 -5.13 24.84
CA ALA A 163 -6.30 -6.32 23.99
C ALA A 163 -5.28 -6.23 22.84
N ALA A 164 -4.96 -5.04 22.35
CA ALA A 164 -3.95 -4.83 21.31
C ALA A 164 -2.51 -4.99 21.84
N ARG A 165 -2.25 -4.58 23.08
CA ARG A 165 -0.90 -4.58 23.70
C ARG A 165 -0.17 -5.93 23.66
N PRO A 166 -0.78 -7.08 23.97
CA PRO A 166 -0.10 -8.38 23.89
C PRO A 166 0.34 -8.74 22.47
N VAL A 167 -0.42 -8.33 21.45
CA VAL A 167 -0.07 -8.56 20.05
C VAL A 167 1.09 -7.66 19.65
N LEU A 168 1.03 -6.38 20.00
CA LEU A 168 2.13 -5.44 19.77
C LEU A 168 3.39 -5.81 20.57
N ALA A 169 3.24 -6.48 21.71
CA ALA A 169 4.36 -6.93 22.54
C ALA A 169 5.16 -8.09 21.96
N GLN A 170 4.65 -8.75 20.94
CA GLN A 170 5.39 -9.78 20.20
C GLN A 170 6.38 -9.18 19.20
N LEU A 171 6.24 -7.89 18.89
CA LEU A 171 7.19 -7.20 18.04
C LEU A 171 8.49 -6.91 18.81
N PRO A 172 9.67 -7.09 18.17
CA PRO A 172 10.95 -6.75 18.78
C PRO A 172 11.02 -5.31 19.30
N ASP A 173 11.76 -5.07 20.38
CA ASP A 173 11.93 -3.74 20.98
C ASP A 173 12.68 -2.74 20.08
N ASP A 174 13.46 -3.25 19.12
CA ASP A 174 14.11 -2.45 18.08
C ASP A 174 13.17 -2.13 16.90
N THR A 175 11.90 -2.53 16.96
CA THR A 175 10.90 -2.15 15.96
C THR A 175 10.75 -0.63 15.90
N ARG A 176 10.65 -0.08 14.69
CA ARG A 176 10.48 1.35 14.43
C ARG A 176 9.23 1.62 13.62
N LEU A 177 8.46 2.63 14.04
CA LEU A 177 7.31 3.13 13.31
C LEU A 177 7.79 3.99 12.14
N ILE A 178 7.31 3.66 10.95
CA ILE A 178 7.51 4.41 9.72
C ILE A 178 6.15 4.94 9.27
N PRO A 179 5.79 6.19 9.63
CA PRO A 179 4.59 6.82 9.11
C PRO A 179 4.71 7.01 7.59
N VAL A 180 3.71 6.56 6.86
CA VAL A 180 3.63 6.67 5.40
C VAL A 180 2.50 7.65 5.07
N ALA A 181 2.87 8.91 4.92
CA ALA A 181 1.94 10.01 4.72
C ALA A 181 1.66 10.22 3.23
N TYR A 182 0.39 10.23 2.84
CA TYR A 182 0.00 10.48 1.46
C TYR A 182 -1.06 11.56 1.31
N ALA A 183 -1.00 12.27 0.18
CA ALA A 183 -2.06 13.14 -0.27
C ALA A 183 -2.79 12.47 -1.44
N ALA A 184 -4.12 12.39 -1.37
CA ALA A 184 -4.90 11.72 -2.41
C ALA A 184 -6.35 12.20 -2.47
N ASN A 185 -6.91 12.24 -3.68
CA ASN A 185 -8.32 12.53 -3.91
C ASN A 185 -8.94 11.66 -5.01
N ALA A 186 -10.27 11.73 -5.11
CA ALA A 186 -11.03 10.90 -6.04
C ALA A 186 -10.77 11.23 -7.52
N GLN A 187 -10.36 12.47 -7.83
CA GLN A 187 -10.19 12.97 -9.18
C GLN A 187 -8.84 12.55 -9.76
N ALA A 188 -7.77 12.80 -9.04
CA ALA A 188 -6.39 12.62 -9.49
C ALA A 188 -5.72 11.37 -8.91
N GLY A 189 -6.31 10.75 -7.89
CA GLY A 189 -5.73 9.61 -7.19
C GLY A 189 -4.65 10.06 -6.22
N LEU A 190 -3.54 9.32 -6.18
CA LEU A 190 -2.40 9.61 -5.31
C LEU A 190 -1.59 10.79 -5.87
N LEU A 191 -1.47 11.85 -5.08
CA LEU A 191 -0.82 13.12 -5.46
C LEU A 191 0.60 13.22 -4.93
N ARG A 192 0.79 12.88 -3.65
CA ARG A 192 2.08 12.94 -2.96
C ARG A 192 2.20 11.75 -2.02
N LEU A 193 3.43 11.32 -1.80
CA LEU A 193 3.77 10.24 -0.89
C LEU A 193 5.06 10.60 -0.17
N HIS A 194 5.05 10.44 1.15
CA HIS A 194 6.16 10.70 2.03
C HIS A 194 6.31 9.54 3.02
N TRP A 195 7.53 9.33 3.47
CA TRP A 195 7.84 8.43 4.57
C TRP A 195 8.95 9.03 5.42
N GLY A 196 9.16 8.48 6.60
CA GLY A 196 10.20 8.95 7.49
C GLY A 196 9.97 8.54 8.93
N GLU A 197 10.45 9.40 9.82
CA GLU A 197 10.29 9.29 11.26
C GLU A 197 9.56 10.52 11.76
N ALA A 198 8.51 10.30 12.53
CA ALA A 198 7.75 11.37 13.12
C ALA A 198 7.28 11.00 14.53
N GLU A 199 7.27 12.00 15.39
CA GLU A 199 6.64 11.96 16.70
C GLU A 199 5.20 12.47 16.61
N LEU A 200 4.32 11.93 17.45
CA LEU A 200 2.97 12.44 17.63
C LEU A 200 3.01 13.58 18.66
N ILE A 201 2.54 14.76 18.27
CA ILE A 201 2.60 15.97 19.10
C ILE A 201 1.36 16.15 19.96
N ASP A 202 0.20 15.73 19.46
CA ASP A 202 -1.07 15.90 20.17
C ASP A 202 -2.08 14.80 19.87
N ASP A 203 -3.13 14.76 20.69
CA ASP A 203 -4.28 13.87 20.53
C ASP A 203 -5.11 14.17 19.28
N MET A 204 -4.86 15.30 18.61
CA MET A 204 -5.52 15.74 17.38
C MET A 204 -4.79 15.28 16.11
N GLY A 205 -3.72 14.49 16.26
CA GLY A 205 -3.05 13.80 15.18
C GLY A 205 -1.90 14.56 14.56
N ARG A 206 -1.53 15.75 15.07
CA ARG A 206 -0.40 16.49 14.53
C ARG A 206 0.89 15.71 14.74
N VAL A 207 1.70 15.64 13.69
CA VAL A 207 3.01 14.98 13.76
C VAL A 207 4.13 15.98 13.50
N HIS A 208 5.27 15.77 14.17
CA HIS A 208 6.50 16.47 13.87
C HIS A 208 7.49 15.49 13.25
N TRP A 209 8.02 15.85 12.07
CA TRP A 209 8.92 14.99 11.32
C TRP A 209 10.37 15.22 11.78
N THR A 210 10.97 14.20 12.40
CA THR A 210 12.42 14.17 12.68
C THR A 210 13.20 13.89 11.41
N HIS A 211 12.65 13.03 10.55
CA HIS A 211 13.13 12.80 9.19
C HIS A 211 11.93 12.65 8.26
N CYS A 212 11.97 13.28 7.09
CA CYS A 212 10.95 13.10 6.08
C CYS A 212 11.58 13.21 4.70
N GLU A 213 11.26 12.26 3.83
CA GLU A 213 11.58 12.37 2.42
C GLU A 213 10.36 12.02 1.57
N GLN A 214 10.27 12.65 0.40
CA GLN A 214 9.22 12.38 -0.56
C GLN A 214 9.57 11.13 -1.35
N ILE A 215 8.62 10.20 -1.46
CA ILE A 215 8.70 9.07 -2.37
C ILE A 215 8.25 9.55 -3.76
N PRO A 216 9.12 9.49 -4.79
CA PRO A 216 8.73 9.85 -6.13
C PRO A 216 7.64 8.90 -6.64
N LEU A 217 6.51 9.46 -7.03
CA LEU A 217 5.50 8.72 -7.76
C LEU A 217 6.00 8.62 -9.19
N LEU A 218 6.53 7.45 -9.55
CA LEU A 218 6.72 7.14 -10.96
C LEU A 218 5.31 7.05 -11.53
N SER A 219 4.85 8.13 -12.16
CA SER A 219 3.82 8.06 -13.19
C SER A 219 4.13 6.80 -13.96
N ALA A 220 3.20 5.84 -13.98
CA ALA A 220 3.33 4.66 -14.82
C ALA A 220 3.89 5.17 -16.15
N LEU A 221 5.11 4.73 -16.50
CA LEU A 221 5.61 4.99 -17.83
C LEU A 221 4.45 4.55 -18.73
N PRO A 222 3.99 5.38 -19.68
CA PRO A 222 3.13 4.85 -20.71
C PRO A 222 3.90 3.63 -21.20
N TRP A 223 3.35 2.45 -20.93
CA TRP A 223 3.59 1.21 -21.63
C TRP A 223 4.14 1.63 -22.98
N VAL A 224 5.44 1.36 -23.19
CA VAL A 224 6.08 1.66 -24.46
C VAL A 224 5.26 0.89 -25.46
N THR A 225 4.29 1.56 -26.09
CA THR A 225 3.72 1.12 -27.34
C THR A 225 4.95 1.07 -28.22
N PRO A 226 5.42 -0.12 -28.64
CA PRO A 226 6.41 -0.15 -29.70
C PRO A 226 5.83 0.73 -30.79
N ALA A 227 6.61 1.72 -31.23
CA ALA A 227 6.16 2.74 -32.17
C ALA A 227 5.40 2.00 -33.28
N ALA A 228 4.08 2.24 -33.34
CA ALA A 228 3.27 1.63 -34.37
C ALA A 228 3.82 2.15 -35.68
N SER A 229 4.60 1.33 -36.37
CA SER A 229 4.80 1.49 -37.80
C SER A 229 3.41 1.65 -38.41
N PRO A 230 3.22 2.56 -39.38
CA PRO A 230 1.90 2.90 -39.91
C PRO A 230 1.33 1.72 -40.71
N ALA A 231 0.82 0.70 -40.02
CA ALA A 231 -0.11 -0.28 -40.55
C ALA A 231 -1.50 0.35 -40.44
N GLN A 232 -2.13 0.63 -41.58
CA GLN A 232 -3.42 1.31 -41.66
C GLN A 232 -4.58 0.39 -41.23
N ARG A 233 -4.33 -0.91 -41.01
CA ARG A 233 -5.31 -1.89 -40.52
C ARG A 233 -4.68 -2.98 -39.65
N PHE A 234 -5.52 -3.64 -38.84
CA PHE A 234 -5.13 -4.71 -37.91
C PHE A 234 -4.47 -5.92 -38.61
N ASP A 235 -4.75 -6.13 -39.89
CA ASP A 235 -4.24 -7.20 -40.76
C ASP A 235 -2.95 -6.84 -41.52
N GLU A 236 -2.39 -5.64 -41.35
CA GLU A 236 -1.19 -5.16 -42.07
C GLU A 236 0.11 -5.24 -41.25
N GLY A 237 0.06 -5.77 -40.01
CA GLY A 237 1.25 -6.00 -39.20
C GLY A 237 2.08 -7.16 -39.75
N ALA A 238 3.40 -6.98 -39.87
CA ALA A 238 4.30 -8.09 -40.18
C ALA A 238 4.13 -9.19 -39.12
N GLU A 239 3.80 -10.40 -39.56
CA GLU A 239 3.60 -11.55 -38.69
C GLU A 239 4.88 -11.77 -37.86
N PRO A 240 4.81 -11.72 -36.52
CA PRO A 240 6.00 -11.96 -35.72
C PRO A 240 6.46 -13.38 -35.99
N GLY A 241 7.72 -13.52 -36.40
CA GLY A 241 8.35 -14.82 -36.60
C GLY A 241 8.32 -15.60 -35.28
N LEU A 242 7.34 -16.49 -35.15
CA LEU A 242 7.26 -17.44 -34.04
C LEU A 242 8.30 -18.51 -34.31
N ASP A 243 9.51 -18.29 -33.81
CA ASP A 243 10.54 -19.32 -33.80
C ASP A 243 10.19 -20.35 -32.72
N LEU A 244 9.31 -21.29 -33.11
CA LEU A 244 8.86 -22.38 -32.26
C LEU A 244 10.02 -23.37 -32.11
N THR A 245 10.92 -23.12 -31.17
CA THR A 245 11.94 -24.11 -30.81
C THR A 245 11.27 -25.37 -30.30
N ARG A 246 11.43 -26.47 -31.04
CA ARG A 246 10.93 -27.79 -30.67
C ARG A 246 11.55 -28.17 -29.32
N ARG A 247 10.71 -28.32 -28.28
CA ARG A 247 11.12 -28.76 -26.94
C ARG A 247 12.10 -29.96 -27.03
N PRO A 248 13.30 -29.88 -26.43
CA PRO A 248 14.28 -30.96 -26.42
C PRO A 248 13.69 -32.26 -25.83
N ALA A 249 14.14 -33.40 -26.32
CA ALA A 249 13.60 -34.70 -25.91
C ALA A 249 13.70 -34.95 -24.39
N ALA A 250 14.71 -34.38 -23.72
CA ALA A 250 14.91 -34.49 -22.28
C ALA A 250 13.76 -33.90 -21.44
N GLU A 251 13.08 -32.87 -21.94
CA GLU A 251 11.98 -32.20 -21.23
C GLU A 251 10.60 -32.80 -21.54
N ARG A 252 10.51 -33.72 -22.52
CA ARG A 252 9.25 -34.44 -22.82
C ARG A 252 8.94 -35.54 -21.80
N SER A 253 9.96 -36.02 -21.08
CA SER A 253 9.85 -37.11 -20.13
C SER A 253 9.27 -36.71 -18.76
N LEU A 254 9.20 -35.41 -18.48
CA LEU A 254 8.78 -34.89 -17.17
C LEU A 254 7.26 -34.88 -16.97
N PHE A 255 6.47 -35.01 -18.04
CA PHE A 255 5.01 -35.07 -17.99
C PHE A 255 4.49 -36.06 -19.04
N PRO A 256 4.30 -37.34 -18.71
CA PRO A 256 3.69 -38.28 -19.65
C PRO A 256 2.23 -37.89 -19.88
N VAL A 257 1.93 -37.41 -21.08
CA VAL A 257 0.55 -37.31 -21.58
C VAL A 257 0.11 -38.72 -21.94
N ALA A 258 -0.81 -39.28 -21.17
CA ALA A 258 -1.47 -40.54 -21.51
C ALA A 258 -2.32 -40.32 -22.77
N GLY A 259 -1.89 -40.90 -23.89
CA GLY A 259 -2.63 -40.86 -25.15
C GLY A 259 -2.77 -42.26 -25.71
N SER A 260 -3.96 -42.85 -25.52
CA SER A 260 -4.47 -43.93 -26.39
C SER A 260 -5.99 -43.99 -26.25
N GLY A 261 -6.67 -43.18 -27.06
CA GLY A 261 -8.10 -43.31 -27.35
C GLY A 261 -8.23 -43.51 -28.86
N GLU A 262 -8.35 -44.77 -29.24
CA GLU A 262 -8.50 -45.30 -30.59
C GLU A 262 -9.76 -44.73 -31.26
N VAL A 263 -9.60 -44.00 -32.37
CA VAL A 263 -10.72 -43.50 -33.17
C VAL A 263 -11.04 -44.56 -34.23
N THR A 264 -12.01 -45.41 -33.92
CA THR A 264 -12.60 -46.33 -34.91
C THR A 264 -13.57 -45.55 -35.81
N SER A 265 -13.16 -45.42 -37.06
CA SER A 265 -13.97 -44.96 -38.19
C SER A 265 -15.20 -45.85 -38.39
N ILE A 266 -16.40 -45.25 -38.44
CA ILE A 266 -17.61 -45.91 -38.93
C ILE A 266 -18.12 -45.10 -40.12
N ALA A 267 -18.14 -45.77 -41.28
CA ALA A 267 -18.55 -45.25 -42.56
C ALA A 267 -20.06 -44.98 -42.63
N ALA A 268 -20.41 -43.97 -43.42
CA ALA A 268 -21.76 -43.68 -43.85
C ALA A 268 -22.31 -44.80 -44.75
N ALA A 269 -23.55 -45.21 -44.48
CA ALA A 269 -24.41 -45.91 -45.42
C ALA A 269 -25.81 -45.30 -45.33
N ASP A 270 -26.42 -45.25 -46.50
CA ASP A 270 -27.52 -44.42 -46.95
C ASP A 270 -28.89 -45.12 -46.79
N GLU A 271 -29.95 -44.32 -47.00
CA GLU A 271 -31.34 -44.67 -47.37
C GLU A 271 -32.35 -45.30 -46.37
N ARG A 272 -33.34 -44.43 -46.04
CA ARG A 272 -34.82 -44.53 -45.90
C ARG A 272 -35.55 -45.84 -46.28
N PRO A 273 -36.81 -46.06 -45.83
CA PRO A 273 -37.84 -45.08 -45.43
C PRO A 273 -38.42 -45.21 -44.02
#